data_AF-A0A544U4E8-F1
#
_entry.id   AF-A0A544U4E8-F1
#
_cell.length_a   1.000
_cell.length_b   1.000
_cell.length_c   1.000
_cell.angle_alpha   90.00
_cell.angle_beta   90.00
_cell.angle_gamma   90.00
#
_symmetry.space_group_name_H-M   'P 1'
#
loop_
_entity.id
_entity.type
_entity.pdbx_description
1 polymer ?
#
loop_
_entity_poly.entity_id
_entity_poly.type
_entity_poly.pdbx_seq_one_letter_code
_entity_poly.pdbx_strand_id
1 'polypeptide(L)'
;MDISKIINIKAEHNILDKNYEQLVNEFLEIQNIKSGKSSVISFLVILYSDLMKDNKLISKNNSSLLLNKVTLMHIMKFQTNIESLVTLRKLTKETGQEIPFIINDFLNFLSKKNIVKIYYKPLHFIPIPTQTFAKNNLSVISGFREYLTQKNYTHINIYVNSVENFFKHSCFECNNLYNELFWKENIKKYEETLRLKVLKGTLAPATSYQYLKRIKLFLDFLYSEDIINFNYQIPSKMKHHGKRSNEYVEVKDILIVLDTVLETSSDILRDLTIFLIMIETGCRSIENRF
;
A
#
# COMPACT_ATOMS: atom_id res chain seq x y z
N MET A 1 3.05 -1.05 23.15
CA MET A 1 3.80 0.06 23.78
C MET A 1 2.87 0.65 24.82
N ASP A 2 3.32 0.82 26.06
CA ASP A 2 2.48 1.29 27.17
C ASP A 2 1.97 2.71 26.84
N ILE A 3 0.66 2.96 26.91
CA ILE A 3 0.03 4.27 26.60
C ILE A 3 0.68 5.38 27.45
N SER A 4 1.16 5.00 28.63
CA SER A 4 1.96 5.82 29.55
C SER A 4 3.27 6.38 28.97
N LYS A 5 3.75 5.85 27.84
CA LYS A 5 4.94 6.35 27.11
C LYS A 5 4.61 7.25 25.92
N ILE A 6 3.39 7.20 25.39
CA ILE A 6 2.96 8.05 24.27
C ILE A 6 2.51 9.41 24.78
N ILE A 7 1.99 9.45 26.00
CA ILE A 7 1.62 10.67 26.70
C ILE A 7 2.35 10.62 28.03
N ASN A 8 2.94 11.74 28.43
CA ASN A 8 3.58 11.93 29.73
C ASN A 8 2.48 12.02 30.84
N ILE A 9 1.54 11.05 30.88
CA ILE A 9 0.24 11.12 31.59
C ILE A 9 0.42 11.34 33.09
N LYS A 10 1.52 10.88 33.68
CA LYS A 10 1.78 11.09 35.11
C LYS A 10 1.95 12.56 35.50
N ALA A 11 2.23 13.46 34.56
CA ALA A 11 2.27 14.90 34.80
C ALA A 11 0.95 15.63 34.43
N GLU A 12 -0.01 14.94 33.80
CA GLU A 12 -1.16 15.58 33.14
C GLU A 12 -2.51 15.36 33.86
N HIS A 13 -2.55 14.64 34.99
CA HIS A 13 -3.78 14.53 35.79
C HIS A 13 -4.27 15.88 36.38
N ASN A 14 -3.50 16.97 36.23
CA ASN A 14 -3.90 18.36 36.55
C ASN A 14 -4.39 19.17 35.33
N ILE A 15 -4.60 18.56 34.16
CA ILE A 15 -4.93 19.29 32.91
C ILE A 15 -6.43 19.40 32.63
N LEU A 16 -7.26 18.52 33.20
CA LEU A 16 -8.71 18.61 33.03
C LEU A 16 -9.25 19.83 33.76
N ASP A 17 -10.07 20.64 33.09
CA ASP A 17 -10.88 21.60 33.80
C ASP A 17 -11.85 20.86 34.73
N LYS A 18 -12.19 21.47 35.88
CA LYS A 18 -13.02 20.84 36.92
C LYS A 18 -14.36 20.33 36.40
N ASN A 19 -14.93 20.99 35.39
CA ASN A 19 -16.21 20.58 34.82
C ASN A 19 -16.05 19.32 33.97
N TYR A 20 -14.98 19.23 33.17
CA TYR A 20 -14.70 18.02 32.40
C TYR A 20 -14.35 16.84 33.30
N GLU A 21 -13.55 17.06 34.35
CA GLU A 21 -13.22 16.03 35.35
C GLU A 21 -14.48 15.48 36.03
N GLN A 22 -15.40 16.35 36.45
CA GLN A 22 -16.68 15.94 37.01
C GLN A 22 -17.48 15.09 36.02
N LEU A 23 -17.56 15.49 34.74
CA LEU A 23 -18.27 14.72 33.71
C LEU A 23 -17.65 13.34 33.48
N VAL A 24 -16.32 13.23 33.50
CA VAL A 24 -15.61 11.95 33.39
C VAL A 24 -15.94 11.05 34.58
N ASN A 25 -15.90 11.58 35.80
CA ASN A 25 -16.22 10.80 37.01
C ASN A 25 -17.66 10.29 36.99
N GLU A 26 -18.62 11.15 36.66
CA GLU A 26 -20.03 10.77 36.53
C GLU A 26 -20.26 9.73 35.43
N PHE A 27 -19.56 9.84 34.30
CA PHE A 27 -19.60 8.83 33.23
C PHE A 27 -19.12 7.46 33.71
N LEU A 28 -18.00 7.42 34.44
CA LEU A 28 -17.42 6.18 34.95
C LEU A 28 -18.32 5.49 35.98
N GLU A 29 -19.00 6.27 36.82
CA GLU A 29 -19.98 5.76 37.79
C GLU A 29 -21.17 5.10 37.09
N ILE A 30 -21.75 5.76 36.07
CA ILE A 30 -22.91 5.24 35.33
C ILE A 30 -22.57 3.95 34.59
N GLN A 31 -21.37 3.86 34.02
CA GLN A 31 -20.96 2.69 33.25
C GLN A 31 -20.53 1.49 34.13
N ASN A 32 -20.47 1.65 35.46
CA ASN A 32 -20.02 0.61 36.40
C ASN A 32 -18.66 -0.01 36.04
N ILE A 33 -17.75 0.78 35.45
CA ILE A 33 -16.45 0.30 34.95
C ILE A 33 -15.51 0.04 36.13
N LYS A 34 -15.42 -1.21 36.57
CA LYS A 34 -14.52 -1.65 37.66
C LYS A 34 -13.12 -1.98 37.15
N SER A 35 -13.01 -2.71 36.05
CA SER A 35 -11.74 -3.02 35.37
C SER A 35 -11.49 -2.03 34.22
N GLY A 36 -10.23 -1.65 34.00
CA GLY A 36 -9.88 -0.76 32.88
C GLY A 36 -10.18 0.73 33.09
N LYS A 37 -10.67 1.15 34.26
CA LYS A 37 -10.99 2.56 34.59
C LYS A 37 -9.86 3.53 34.21
N SER A 38 -8.61 3.16 34.49
CA SER A 38 -7.42 3.97 34.16
C SER A 38 -7.25 4.19 32.65
N SER A 39 -7.50 3.15 31.84
CA SER A 39 -7.43 3.24 30.37
C SER A 39 -8.53 4.15 29.83
N VAL A 40 -9.76 4.01 30.32
CA VAL A 40 -10.89 4.86 29.93
C VAL A 40 -10.59 6.33 30.24
N ILE A 41 -10.12 6.63 31.47
CA ILE A 41 -9.71 7.98 31.85
C ILE A 41 -8.63 8.50 30.90
N SER A 42 -7.61 7.68 30.62
CA SER A 42 -6.52 8.07 29.72
C SER A 42 -7.04 8.44 28.33
N PHE A 43 -7.98 7.67 27.77
CA PHE A 43 -8.56 7.97 26.46
C PHE A 43 -9.37 9.26 26.45
N LEU A 44 -10.14 9.52 27.50
CA LEU A 44 -10.91 10.77 27.64
C LEU A 44 -10.00 11.98 27.83
N VAL A 45 -8.87 11.83 28.54
CA VAL A 45 -7.84 12.86 28.63
C VAL A 45 -7.22 13.15 27.26
N ILE A 46 -6.91 12.13 26.46
CA ILE A 46 -6.39 12.32 25.10
C ILE A 46 -7.40 13.09 24.24
N LEU A 47 -8.68 12.74 24.33
CA LEU A 47 -9.75 13.46 23.63
C LEU A 47 -9.81 14.92 24.05
N TYR A 48 -9.82 15.19 25.36
CA TYR A 48 -9.82 16.55 25.90
C TYR A 48 -8.63 17.37 25.38
N SER A 49 -7.42 16.82 25.49
CA SER A 49 -6.20 17.46 25.03
C SER A 49 -6.19 17.73 23.52
N ASP A 50 -6.81 16.87 22.71
CA ASP A 50 -6.93 17.11 21.26
C ASP A 50 -7.96 18.21 20.94
N LEU A 51 -9.10 18.22 21.64
CA LEU A 51 -10.13 19.26 21.47
C LEU A 51 -9.63 20.63 21.92
N MET A 52 -8.82 20.70 22.98
CA MET A 52 -8.22 21.95 23.47
C MET A 52 -7.21 22.58 22.49
N LYS A 53 -6.81 21.88 21.42
CA LYS A 53 -5.98 22.48 20.34
C LYS A 53 -6.78 23.42 19.44
N ASP A 54 -8.12 23.35 19.44
CA ASP A 54 -8.97 24.25 18.68
C ASP A 54 -9.41 25.45 19.53
N ASN A 55 -8.81 26.61 19.28
CA ASN A 55 -9.10 27.85 19.98
C ASN A 55 -10.59 28.24 19.97
N LYS A 56 -11.39 27.76 19.01
CA LYS A 56 -12.84 28.04 18.95
C LYS A 56 -13.64 27.31 20.03
N LEU A 57 -13.09 26.21 20.55
CA LEU A 57 -13.67 25.40 21.61
C LEU A 57 -13.28 25.88 23.00
N ILE A 58 -12.36 26.84 23.12
CA ILE A 58 -11.91 27.35 24.42
C ILE A 58 -12.78 28.53 24.85
N SER A 59 -13.13 28.61 26.14
CA SER A 59 -13.81 29.78 26.71
C SER A 59 -12.93 31.04 26.64
N LYS A 60 -13.55 32.23 26.68
CA LYS A 60 -12.82 33.53 26.57
C LYS A 60 -11.74 33.73 27.63
N ASN A 61 -11.84 33.03 28.76
CA ASN A 61 -10.88 33.10 29.86
C ASN A 61 -9.77 32.02 29.73
N ASN A 62 -9.68 31.34 28.58
CA ASN A 62 -8.74 30.27 28.26
C ASN A 62 -8.68 29.10 29.26
N SER A 63 -9.75 28.89 30.03
CA SER A 63 -9.71 28.01 31.20
C SER A 63 -10.60 26.76 31.10
N SER A 64 -11.45 26.65 30.08
CA SER A 64 -12.40 25.54 29.99
C SER A 64 -12.82 25.22 28.55
N LEU A 65 -13.09 23.94 28.33
CA LEU A 65 -13.58 23.42 27.06
C LEU A 65 -15.10 23.64 26.93
N LEU A 66 -15.50 24.33 25.86
CA LEU A 66 -16.90 24.56 25.50
C LEU A 66 -17.46 23.33 24.76
N LEU A 67 -17.82 22.30 25.53
CA LEU A 67 -18.36 21.04 24.99
C LEU A 67 -19.56 21.24 24.06
N ASN A 68 -20.42 22.21 24.34
CA ASN A 68 -21.59 22.54 23.51
C ASN A 68 -21.24 23.04 22.10
N LYS A 69 -19.98 23.44 21.85
CA LYS A 69 -19.49 23.82 20.52
C LYS A 69 -18.81 22.67 19.78
N VAL A 70 -18.61 21.52 20.43
CA VAL A 70 -18.01 20.35 19.77
C VAL A 70 -18.97 19.88 18.70
N THR A 71 -18.48 19.84 17.47
CA THR A 71 -19.15 19.28 16.29
C THR A 71 -18.60 17.90 15.93
N LEU A 72 -19.33 17.16 15.08
CA LEU A 72 -18.90 15.86 14.54
C LEU A 72 -17.51 15.94 13.86
N MET A 73 -17.18 17.06 13.22
CA MET A 73 -15.91 17.23 12.52
C MET A 73 -14.70 17.12 13.45
N HIS A 74 -14.79 17.63 14.69
CA HIS A 74 -13.69 17.49 15.65
C HIS A 74 -13.51 16.02 16.06
N ILE A 75 -14.61 15.29 16.24
CA ILE A 75 -14.58 13.86 16.59
C ILE A 75 -13.99 13.04 15.44
N MET A 76 -14.35 13.35 14.19
CA MET A 76 -13.76 12.69 13.01
C MET A 76 -12.25 12.97 12.90
N LYS A 77 -11.82 14.23 13.11
CA LYS A 77 -10.40 14.59 13.11
C LYS A 77 -9.63 13.83 14.20
N PHE A 78 -10.21 13.74 15.39
CA PHE A 78 -9.66 12.94 16.49
C PHE A 78 -9.51 11.47 16.08
N GLN A 79 -10.55 10.88 15.48
CA GLN A 79 -10.50 9.50 15.00
C GLN A 79 -9.38 9.30 13.96
N THR A 80 -9.25 10.20 12.98
CA THR A 80 -8.14 10.15 12.00
C THR A 80 -6.76 10.23 12.68
N ASN A 81 -6.63 11.00 13.76
CA ASN A 81 -5.40 11.05 14.54
C ASN A 81 -5.11 9.68 15.20
N ILE A 82 -6.11 9.03 15.80
CA ILE A 82 -5.94 7.69 16.38
C ILE A 82 -5.58 6.66 15.31
N GLU A 83 -6.27 6.67 14.17
CA GLU A 83 -5.98 5.80 13.03
C GLU A 83 -4.53 5.97 12.57
N SER A 84 -4.04 7.22 12.46
CA SER A 84 -2.65 7.50 12.11
C SER A 84 -1.66 6.91 13.14
N LEU A 85 -1.98 6.95 14.44
CA LEU A 85 -1.12 6.38 15.49
C LEU A 85 -1.07 4.85 15.44
N VAL A 86 -2.17 4.21 15.04
CA VAL A 86 -2.21 2.75 14.78
C VAL A 86 -1.36 2.42 13.56
N THR A 87 -1.52 3.16 12.45
CA THR A 87 -0.74 2.97 11.22
C THR A 87 0.77 3.14 11.47
N LEU A 88 1.15 4.12 12.28
CA LEU A 88 2.53 4.36 12.70
C LEU A 88 3.04 3.36 13.76
N ARG A 89 2.25 2.36 14.17
CA ARG A 89 2.54 1.37 15.22
C ARG A 89 2.89 1.98 16.58
N LYS A 90 2.46 3.22 16.82
CA LYS A 90 2.57 3.86 18.14
C LYS A 90 1.51 3.30 19.07
N LEU A 91 0.32 3.01 18.55
CA LEU A 91 -0.80 2.40 19.27
C LEU A 91 -1.02 0.95 18.81
N THR A 92 -1.45 0.05 19.71
CA THR A 92 -1.87 -1.30 19.34
C THR A 92 -3.23 -1.28 18.63
N LYS A 93 -3.53 -2.32 17.85
CA LYS A 93 -4.79 -2.42 17.10
C LYS A 93 -5.98 -2.44 18.04
N GLU A 94 -5.89 -3.25 19.10
CA GLU A 94 -6.95 -3.46 20.08
C GLU A 94 -7.31 -2.12 20.74
N THR A 95 -6.30 -1.38 21.18
CA THR A 95 -6.48 -0.05 21.78
C THR A 95 -7.00 0.97 20.77
N GLY A 96 -6.50 0.95 19.53
CA GLY A 96 -6.98 1.83 18.46
C GLY A 96 -8.45 1.62 18.14
N GLN A 97 -8.94 0.38 18.23
CA GLN A 97 -10.36 0.05 18.05
C GLN A 97 -11.19 0.42 19.28
N GLU A 98 -10.66 0.21 20.48
CA GLU A 98 -11.37 0.48 21.75
C GLU A 98 -11.67 1.98 21.95
N ILE A 99 -10.72 2.86 21.60
CA ILE A 99 -10.86 4.32 21.80
C ILE A 99 -12.13 4.90 21.15
N PRO A 100 -12.40 4.70 19.84
CA PRO A 100 -13.63 5.15 19.19
C PRO A 100 -14.92 4.69 19.89
N PHE A 101 -14.99 3.46 20.39
CA PHE A 101 -16.18 2.96 21.10
C PHE A 101 -16.39 3.68 22.42
N ILE A 102 -15.33 3.86 23.21
CA ILE A 102 -15.39 4.61 24.47
C ILE A 102 -15.81 6.06 24.24
N ILE A 103 -15.31 6.69 23.18
CA ILE A 103 -15.68 8.06 22.81
C ILE A 103 -17.15 8.13 22.41
N ASN A 104 -17.64 7.17 21.63
CA ASN A 104 -19.05 7.07 21.30
C ASN A 104 -19.92 6.98 22.55
N ASP A 105 -19.56 6.12 23.50
CA ASP A 105 -20.32 5.96 24.74
C ASP A 105 -20.31 7.23 25.59
N PHE A 106 -19.16 7.90 25.66
CA PHE A 106 -19.03 9.19 26.34
C PHE A 106 -19.86 10.29 25.67
N LEU A 107 -19.85 10.38 24.33
CA LEU A 107 -20.67 11.34 23.57
C LEU A 107 -22.17 11.07 23.76
N ASN A 108 -22.58 9.80 23.80
CA ASN A 108 -23.96 9.41 24.09
C ASN A 108 -24.37 9.83 25.51
N PHE A 109 -23.46 9.70 26.49
CA PHE A 109 -23.67 10.22 27.84
C PHE A 109 -23.84 11.76 27.85
N LEU A 110 -22.95 12.49 27.17
CA LEU A 110 -23.06 13.96 27.07
C LEU A 110 -24.34 14.41 26.35
N SER A 111 -24.79 13.63 25.36
CA SER A 111 -26.04 13.87 24.62
C SER A 111 -27.28 13.68 25.50
N LYS A 112 -27.32 12.62 26.32
CA LYS A 112 -28.39 12.41 27.31
C LYS A 112 -28.50 13.57 28.33
N LYS A 113 -27.38 14.23 28.62
CA LYS A 113 -27.33 15.43 29.46
C LYS A 113 -27.64 16.74 28.74
N ASN A 114 -27.97 16.70 27.45
CA ASN A 114 -28.17 17.87 26.59
C ASN A 114 -26.95 18.81 26.51
N ILE A 115 -25.73 18.31 26.75
CA ILE A 115 -24.49 19.11 26.67
C ILE A 115 -24.02 19.17 25.21
N VAL A 116 -24.08 18.04 24.51
CA VAL A 116 -23.57 17.88 23.14
C VAL A 116 -24.64 17.23 22.26
N LYS A 117 -24.85 17.73 21.04
CA LYS A 117 -25.79 17.15 20.07
C LYS A 117 -25.03 16.55 18.89
N ILE A 118 -24.27 15.48 19.15
CA ILE A 118 -23.52 14.76 18.12
C ILE A 118 -24.02 13.32 18.07
N TYR A 119 -24.32 12.85 16.87
CA TYR A 119 -24.45 11.43 16.59
C TYR A 119 -23.16 10.95 15.95
N TYR A 120 -22.37 10.21 16.72
CA TYR A 120 -21.14 9.59 16.26
C TYR A 120 -21.36 8.08 16.21
N LYS A 121 -20.91 7.43 15.14
CA LYS A 121 -20.95 5.98 15.03
C LYS A 121 -19.54 5.51 14.65
N PRO A 122 -18.82 4.83 15.55
CA PRO A 122 -17.47 4.38 15.25
C PRO A 122 -17.53 3.37 14.10
N LEU A 123 -16.55 3.43 13.20
CA LEU A 123 -16.41 2.40 12.18
C LEU A 123 -15.99 1.11 12.88
N HIS A 124 -16.76 0.02 12.69
CA HIS A 124 -16.45 -1.30 13.25
C HIS A 124 -15.10 -1.86 12.77
N PHE A 125 -14.54 -1.25 11.73
CA PHE A 125 -13.28 -1.64 11.13
C PHE A 125 -12.43 -0.38 10.90
N ILE A 126 -11.32 -0.27 11.62
CA ILE A 126 -10.20 0.56 11.15
C ILE A 126 -9.59 -0.26 10.01
N PRO A 127 -9.67 0.18 8.74
CA PRO A 127 -8.99 -0.50 7.65
C PRO A 127 -7.51 -0.53 7.95
N ILE A 128 -7.03 -1.69 8.36
CA ILE A 128 -5.61 -2.01 8.28
C ILE A 128 -5.41 -2.35 6.81
N PRO A 129 -4.51 -1.67 6.08
CA PRO A 129 -4.11 -2.17 4.77
C PRO A 129 -3.71 -3.64 4.94
N THR A 130 -4.48 -4.52 4.32
CA THR A 130 -4.54 -5.96 4.63
C THR A 130 -3.27 -6.74 4.27
N GLN A 131 -2.18 -6.07 3.90
CA GLN A 131 -0.88 -6.69 3.69
C GLN A 131 0.19 -5.92 4.45
N THR A 132 0.35 -6.24 5.74
CA THR A 132 1.61 -5.91 6.43
C THR A 132 2.72 -6.75 5.83
N PHE A 133 3.42 -6.19 4.86
CA PHE A 133 4.74 -6.64 4.50
C PHE A 133 5.63 -6.62 5.74
N ALA A 134 6.00 -7.81 6.23
CA ALA A 134 7.00 -7.97 7.27
C ALA A 134 8.28 -7.21 6.86
N LYS A 135 9.10 -6.81 7.84
CA LYS A 135 10.37 -6.05 7.68
C LYS A 135 11.48 -6.77 6.87
N ASN A 136 11.14 -7.66 5.94
CA ASN A 136 12.05 -8.34 5.03
C ASN A 136 11.66 -8.04 3.59
N ASN A 137 12.65 -7.80 2.71
CA ASN A 137 12.45 -7.60 1.26
C ASN A 137 11.62 -8.75 0.63
N LEU A 138 11.76 -9.96 1.20
CA LEU A 138 11.01 -11.16 0.84
C LEU A 138 9.49 -11.00 0.99
N SER A 139 9.02 -10.19 1.95
CA SER A 139 7.58 -10.04 2.18
C SER A 139 6.94 -9.26 1.03
N VAL A 140 7.49 -8.09 0.65
CA VAL A 140 6.96 -7.21 -0.42
C VAL A 140 6.91 -7.93 -1.76
N ILE A 141 7.96 -8.68 -2.06
CA ILE A 141 8.02 -9.50 -3.29
C ILE A 141 6.99 -10.64 -3.25
N SER A 142 6.78 -11.25 -2.07
CA SER A 142 5.78 -12.32 -1.92
C SER A 142 4.36 -11.82 -2.12
N GLY A 143 3.99 -10.67 -1.54
CA GLY A 143 2.64 -10.12 -1.78
C GLY A 143 2.46 -9.60 -3.20
N PHE A 144 3.53 -9.08 -3.85
CA PHE A 144 3.45 -8.80 -5.28
C PHE A 144 3.22 -10.09 -6.11
N ARG A 145 3.87 -11.20 -5.75
CA ARG A 145 3.62 -12.51 -6.37
C ARG A 145 2.18 -12.98 -6.17
N GLU A 146 1.65 -12.84 -4.96
CA GLU A 146 0.25 -13.17 -4.65
C GLU A 146 -0.72 -12.28 -5.46
N TYR A 147 -0.47 -10.97 -5.52
CA TYR A 147 -1.23 -10.03 -6.35
C TYR A 147 -1.27 -10.46 -7.82
N LEU A 148 -0.11 -10.82 -8.40
CA LEU A 148 -0.05 -11.33 -9.77
C LEU A 148 -0.82 -12.64 -9.96
N THR A 149 -0.76 -13.52 -8.96
CA THR A 149 -1.48 -14.80 -8.96
C THR A 149 -2.99 -14.59 -8.94
N GLN A 150 -3.48 -13.73 -8.04
CA GLN A 150 -4.90 -13.38 -7.92
C GLN A 150 -5.44 -12.72 -9.19
N LYS A 151 -4.59 -11.96 -9.90
CA LYS A 151 -4.94 -11.31 -11.18
C LYS A 151 -4.74 -12.23 -12.39
N ASN A 152 -4.41 -13.50 -12.20
CA ASN A 152 -4.20 -14.50 -13.26
C ASN A 152 -3.14 -14.10 -14.30
N TYR A 153 -2.06 -13.43 -13.89
CA TYR A 153 -0.96 -13.12 -14.79
C TYR A 153 -0.18 -14.38 -15.16
N THR A 154 0.15 -14.53 -16.45
CA THR A 154 1.08 -15.56 -16.91
C THR A 154 2.53 -15.15 -16.67
N HIS A 155 3.43 -16.14 -16.52
CA HIS A 155 4.87 -15.93 -16.34
C HIS A 155 5.26 -15.03 -15.14
N ILE A 156 4.61 -15.22 -14.00
CA ILE A 156 4.81 -14.45 -12.75
C ILE A 156 6.28 -14.24 -12.40
N ASN A 157 7.12 -15.27 -12.55
CA ASN A 157 8.55 -15.20 -12.25
C ASN A 157 9.29 -14.11 -13.05
N ILE A 158 8.87 -13.81 -14.28
CA ILE A 158 9.49 -12.74 -15.10
C ILE A 158 9.24 -11.36 -14.46
N TYR A 159 8.04 -11.14 -13.93
CA TYR A 159 7.69 -9.90 -13.24
C TYR A 159 8.45 -9.78 -11.92
N VAL A 160 8.44 -10.84 -11.10
CA VAL A 160 9.14 -10.89 -9.82
C VAL A 160 10.64 -10.64 -9.99
N ASN A 161 11.29 -11.34 -10.91
CA ASN A 161 12.72 -11.16 -11.17
C ASN A 161 13.06 -9.73 -11.64
N SER A 162 12.14 -9.07 -12.36
CA SER A 162 12.33 -7.69 -12.79
C SER A 162 12.30 -6.72 -11.61
N VAL A 163 11.39 -6.94 -10.65
CA VAL A 163 11.32 -6.17 -9.39
C VAL A 163 12.54 -6.44 -8.52
N GLU A 164 12.98 -7.68 -8.39
CA GLU A 164 14.21 -8.02 -7.65
C GLU A 164 15.45 -7.34 -8.23
N ASN A 165 15.58 -7.32 -9.56
CA ASN A 165 16.68 -6.61 -10.22
C ASN A 165 16.60 -5.09 -10.00
N PHE A 166 15.40 -4.52 -9.94
CA PHE A 166 15.21 -3.13 -9.57
C PHE A 166 15.61 -2.87 -8.11
N PHE A 167 15.24 -3.75 -7.17
CA PHE A 167 15.64 -3.65 -5.76
C PHE A 167 17.16 -3.69 -5.59
N LYS A 168 17.84 -4.57 -6.34
CA LYS A 168 19.31 -4.62 -6.39
C LYS A 168 19.89 -3.32 -6.93
N HIS A 169 19.30 -2.74 -7.96
CA HIS A 169 19.75 -1.47 -8.53
C HIS A 169 19.57 -0.28 -7.58
N SER A 170 18.45 -0.25 -6.85
CA SER A 170 18.12 0.85 -5.92
C SER A 170 18.74 0.70 -4.54
N CYS A 171 19.51 -0.37 -4.28
CA CYS A 171 19.96 -0.77 -2.94
C CYS A 171 18.79 -0.75 -1.93
N PHE A 172 17.68 -1.40 -2.28
CA PHE A 172 16.45 -1.34 -1.49
C PHE A 172 16.63 -1.95 -0.10
N GLU A 173 16.23 -1.18 0.91
CA GLU A 173 16.12 -1.60 2.31
C GLU A 173 14.68 -1.44 2.77
N CYS A 174 14.19 -2.35 3.61
CA CYS A 174 12.81 -2.33 4.11
C CYS A 174 12.41 -1.00 4.78
N ASN A 175 13.34 -0.28 5.38
CA ASN A 175 13.08 1.02 6.00
C ASN A 175 12.64 2.08 4.97
N ASN A 176 12.97 1.88 3.69
CA ASN A 176 12.61 2.77 2.59
C ASN A 176 11.24 2.44 1.96
N LEU A 177 10.56 1.37 2.41
CA LEU A 177 9.29 0.93 1.81
C LEU A 177 8.22 2.04 1.77
N TYR A 178 8.13 2.85 2.82
CA TYR A 178 7.17 3.95 2.94
C TYR A 178 7.77 5.32 2.61
N ASN A 179 9.00 5.36 2.08
CA ASN A 179 9.68 6.59 1.72
C ASN A 179 9.39 6.94 0.25
N GLU A 180 8.48 7.87 0.02
CA GLU A 180 8.11 8.27 -1.35
C GLU A 180 9.23 8.93 -2.14
N LEU A 181 10.08 9.71 -1.46
CA LEU A 181 11.23 10.34 -2.09
C LEU A 181 12.19 9.26 -2.60
N PHE A 182 12.42 8.21 -1.79
CA PHE A 182 13.22 7.07 -2.20
C PHE A 182 12.69 6.44 -3.49
N TRP A 183 11.38 6.16 -3.58
CA TRP A 183 10.81 5.56 -4.78
C TRP A 183 10.95 6.48 -6.00
N LYS A 184 10.58 7.76 -5.87
CA LYS A 184 10.64 8.74 -6.97
C LYS A 184 12.07 8.91 -7.50
N GLU A 185 13.06 8.98 -6.62
CA GLU A 185 14.46 9.11 -7.00
C GLU A 185 15.00 7.85 -7.68
N ASN A 186 14.73 6.67 -7.12
CA ASN A 186 15.24 5.42 -7.67
C ASN A 186 14.59 5.04 -8.99
N ILE A 187 13.30 5.36 -9.18
CA ILE A 187 12.64 5.20 -10.49
C ILE A 187 13.34 6.07 -11.53
N LYS A 188 13.61 7.36 -11.23
CA LYS A 188 14.32 8.26 -12.15
C LYS A 188 15.74 7.75 -12.48
N LYS A 189 16.48 7.28 -11.47
CA LYS A 189 17.82 6.69 -11.68
C LYS A 189 17.77 5.43 -12.55
N TYR A 190 16.76 4.59 -12.34
CA TYR A 190 16.56 3.39 -13.13
C TYR A 190 16.19 3.71 -14.58
N GLU A 191 15.29 4.68 -14.80
CA GLU A 191 14.99 5.20 -16.14
C GLU A 191 16.24 5.69 -16.86
N GLU A 192 17.06 6.51 -16.19
CA GLU A 192 18.29 7.03 -16.78
C GLU A 192 19.28 5.91 -17.10
N THR A 193 19.41 4.92 -16.22
CA THR A 193 20.25 3.73 -16.46
C THR A 193 19.79 2.95 -17.68
N LEU A 194 18.48 2.72 -17.83
CA LEU A 194 17.92 2.06 -19.00
C LEU A 194 18.13 2.90 -20.27
N ARG A 195 17.96 4.22 -20.19
CA ARG A 195 18.21 5.15 -21.30
C ARG A 195 19.65 5.03 -21.79
N LEU A 196 20.62 5.06 -20.88
CA LEU A 196 22.03 4.93 -21.19
C LEU A 196 22.36 3.58 -21.82
N LYS A 197 21.76 2.48 -21.35
CA LYS A 197 21.94 1.16 -21.96
C LYS A 197 21.40 1.08 -23.39
N VAL A 198 20.27 1.74 -23.65
CA VAL A 198 19.70 1.85 -25.00
C VAL A 198 20.60 2.68 -25.91
N LEU A 199 21.08 3.83 -25.44
CA LEU A 199 21.99 4.69 -26.21
C LEU A 199 23.31 3.98 -26.54
N LYS A 200 23.80 3.12 -25.63
CA LYS A 200 24.99 2.30 -25.85
C LYS A 200 24.76 1.07 -26.74
N GLY A 201 23.53 0.82 -27.20
CA GLY A 201 23.17 -0.37 -27.98
C GLY A 201 23.18 -1.69 -27.20
N THR A 202 23.45 -1.65 -25.89
CA THR A 202 23.48 -2.84 -25.01
C THR A 202 22.10 -3.36 -24.63
N LEU A 203 21.05 -2.59 -24.92
CA LEU A 203 19.67 -2.93 -24.63
C LEU A 203 18.75 -2.41 -25.74
N ALA A 204 17.89 -3.27 -26.28
CA ALA A 204 16.90 -2.84 -27.26
C ALA A 204 15.86 -1.90 -26.62
N PRO A 205 15.38 -0.85 -27.33
CA PRO A 205 14.36 0.07 -26.82
C PRO A 205 13.07 -0.63 -26.35
N ALA A 206 12.63 -1.65 -27.10
CA ALA A 206 11.45 -2.43 -26.74
C ALA A 206 11.65 -3.21 -25.43
N THR A 207 12.84 -3.79 -25.22
CA THR A 207 13.18 -4.50 -23.98
C THR A 207 13.22 -3.55 -22.78
N SER A 208 13.81 -2.36 -22.96
CA SER A 208 13.77 -1.29 -21.95
C SER A 208 12.33 -0.93 -21.55
N TYR A 209 11.45 -0.77 -22.54
CA TYR A 209 10.04 -0.48 -22.28
C TYR A 209 9.33 -1.62 -21.53
N GLN A 210 9.64 -2.89 -21.84
CA GLN A 210 9.11 -4.04 -21.10
C GLN A 210 9.56 -4.06 -19.64
N TYR A 211 10.81 -3.70 -19.34
CA TYR A 211 11.26 -3.56 -17.96
C TYR A 211 10.47 -2.48 -17.22
N LEU A 212 10.31 -1.29 -17.83
CA LEU A 212 9.52 -0.21 -17.23
C LEU A 212 8.04 -0.59 -17.03
N LYS A 213 7.43 -1.37 -17.93
CA LYS A 213 6.08 -1.89 -17.73
C LYS A 213 5.94 -2.77 -16.49
N ARG A 214 6.92 -3.64 -16.25
CA ARG A 214 6.91 -4.54 -15.08
C ARG A 214 7.09 -3.74 -13.78
N ILE A 215 7.97 -2.75 -13.78
CA ILE A 215 8.14 -1.84 -12.64
C ILE A 215 6.88 -0.99 -12.43
N LYS A 216 6.25 -0.48 -13.49
CA LYS A 216 4.97 0.22 -13.39
C LYS A 216 3.91 -0.66 -12.72
N LEU A 217 3.76 -1.90 -13.15
CA LEU A 217 2.79 -2.82 -12.55
C LEU A 217 3.06 -3.07 -11.05
N PHE A 218 4.34 -3.14 -10.67
CA PHE A 218 4.73 -3.22 -9.26
C PHE A 218 4.39 -1.95 -8.47
N LEU A 219 4.59 -0.77 -9.05
CA LEU A 219 4.21 0.49 -8.42
C LEU A 219 2.69 0.67 -8.33
N ASP A 220 1.95 0.21 -9.34
CA ASP A 220 0.49 0.16 -9.31
C ASP A 220 0.00 -0.75 -8.16
N PHE A 221 0.70 -1.87 -7.93
CA PHE A 221 0.48 -2.74 -6.77
C PHE A 221 0.75 -2.02 -5.44
N LEU A 222 1.90 -1.35 -5.29
CA LEU A 222 2.22 -0.58 -4.08
C LEU A 222 1.20 0.53 -3.82
N TYR A 223 0.70 1.16 -4.89
CA TYR A 223 -0.35 2.18 -4.81
C TYR A 223 -1.68 1.57 -4.34
N SER A 224 -2.06 0.38 -4.83
CA SER A 224 -3.29 -0.29 -4.40
C SER A 224 -3.27 -0.78 -2.95
N GLU A 225 -2.08 -0.99 -2.38
CA GLU A 225 -1.90 -1.36 -0.97
C GLU A 225 -1.66 -0.13 -0.06
N ASP A 226 -1.88 1.10 -0.58
CA ASP A 226 -1.64 2.37 0.13
C ASP A 226 -0.21 2.53 0.68
N ILE A 227 0.79 1.88 0.05
CA ILE A 227 2.21 1.97 0.44
C ILE A 227 2.85 3.25 -0.11
N ILE A 228 2.39 3.71 -1.29
CA ILE A 228 2.80 4.96 -1.92
C ILE A 228 1.56 5.76 -2.34
N ASN A 229 1.61 7.09 -2.29
CA ASN A 229 0.48 7.96 -2.68
C ASN A 229 0.50 8.45 -4.13
N PHE A 230 1.45 7.99 -4.95
CA PHE A 230 1.65 8.50 -6.31
C PHE A 230 1.49 7.41 -7.37
N ASN A 231 0.92 7.82 -8.50
CA ASN A 231 0.78 6.96 -9.68
C ASN A 231 1.95 7.22 -10.64
N TYR A 232 2.72 6.19 -10.94
CA TYR A 232 3.83 6.28 -11.87
C TYR A 232 3.39 6.11 -13.33
N GLN A 233 3.83 7.04 -14.18
CA GLN A 233 3.61 7.00 -15.62
C GLN A 233 4.94 6.91 -16.35
N ILE A 234 5.07 5.90 -17.22
CA ILE A 234 6.26 5.72 -18.05
C ILE A 234 6.41 6.93 -18.99
N PRO A 235 7.57 7.60 -19.02
CA PRO A 235 7.82 8.73 -19.92
C PRO A 235 7.53 8.37 -21.38
N SER A 236 6.88 9.27 -22.12
CA SER A 236 6.50 9.05 -23.52
C SER A 236 7.69 8.65 -24.39
N LYS A 237 8.85 9.30 -24.18
CA LYS A 237 10.11 9.03 -24.88
C LYS A 237 10.66 7.61 -24.65
N MET A 238 10.21 6.91 -23.61
CA MET A 238 10.60 5.53 -23.31
C MET A 238 9.62 4.49 -23.86
N LYS A 239 8.43 4.91 -24.31
CA LYS A 239 7.41 4.01 -24.85
C LYS A 239 7.79 3.56 -26.25
N HIS A 240 8.43 2.39 -26.34
CA HIS A 240 8.81 1.78 -27.60
C HIS A 240 8.15 0.43 -27.76
N HIS A 241 7.24 0.33 -28.72
CA HIS A 241 6.70 -0.96 -29.14
C HIS A 241 7.72 -1.62 -30.08
N GLY A 242 7.98 -2.92 -29.89
CA GLY A 242 8.78 -3.67 -30.85
C GLY A 242 8.12 -3.56 -32.22
N LYS A 243 8.91 -3.25 -33.26
CA LYS A 243 8.43 -3.38 -34.63
C LYS A 243 8.10 -4.86 -34.85
N ARG A 244 6.84 -5.18 -35.13
CA ARG A 244 6.51 -6.48 -35.70
C ARG A 244 6.99 -6.45 -37.14
N SER A 245 8.20 -6.93 -37.41
CA SER A 245 8.53 -7.34 -38.76
C SER A 245 7.85 -8.69 -38.98
N ASN A 246 6.72 -8.69 -39.65
CA ASN A 246 6.23 -9.91 -40.29
C ASN A 246 7.11 -10.09 -41.53
N GLU A 247 8.30 -10.65 -41.34
CA GLU A 247 9.15 -11.01 -42.45
C GLU A 247 8.47 -12.14 -43.21
N TYR A 248 8.20 -11.89 -44.49
CA TYR A 248 7.72 -12.93 -45.39
C TYR A 248 8.92 -13.81 -45.73
N VAL A 249 8.80 -15.11 -45.46
CA VAL A 249 9.86 -16.08 -45.75
C VAL A 249 9.74 -16.49 -47.21
N GLU A 250 10.83 -16.40 -47.97
CA GLU A 250 10.82 -16.82 -49.37
C GLU A 250 10.84 -18.35 -49.49
N VAL A 251 10.27 -18.89 -50.58
CA VAL A 251 10.26 -20.34 -50.84
C VAL A 251 11.67 -20.94 -50.83
N LYS A 252 12.67 -20.17 -51.26
CA LYS A 252 14.07 -20.59 -51.24
C LYS A 252 14.57 -20.86 -49.81
N ASP A 253 14.21 -20.02 -48.85
CA ASP A 253 14.63 -20.19 -47.46
C ASP A 253 13.96 -21.41 -46.83
N ILE A 254 12.72 -21.71 -47.22
CA ILE A 254 12.00 -22.92 -46.82
C ILE A 254 12.74 -24.18 -47.31
N LEU A 255 13.19 -24.19 -48.56
CA LEU A 255 13.95 -25.32 -49.12
C LEU A 255 15.28 -25.53 -48.38
N ILE A 256 15.99 -24.44 -48.05
CA ILE A 256 17.23 -24.52 -47.27
C ILE A 256 17.00 -25.18 -45.90
N VAL A 257 15.88 -24.85 -45.23
CA VAL A 257 15.53 -25.48 -43.95
C VAL A 257 15.22 -26.96 -44.13
N LEU A 258 14.49 -27.36 -45.18
CA LEU A 258 14.21 -28.77 -45.48
C LEU A 258 15.51 -29.56 -45.69
N ASP A 259 16.41 -29.04 -46.52
CA ASP A 259 17.71 -29.68 -46.80
C ASP A 259 18.53 -29.82 -45.51
N THR A 260 18.52 -28.78 -44.66
CA THR A 260 19.23 -28.79 -43.36
C THR A 260 18.66 -29.86 -42.42
N VAL A 261 17.33 -30.05 -42.38
CA VAL A 261 16.70 -31.10 -41.56
C VAL A 261 17.10 -32.49 -42.05
N LEU A 262 17.16 -32.71 -43.36
CA LEU A 262 17.58 -33.98 -43.96
C LEU A 262 19.05 -34.31 -43.62
N GLU A 263 19.91 -33.30 -43.55
CA GLU A 263 21.35 -33.50 -43.30
C GLU A 263 21.71 -33.62 -41.81
N THR A 264 20.98 -32.93 -40.93
CA THR A 264 21.43 -32.72 -39.53
C THR A 264 20.51 -33.32 -38.46
N SER A 265 19.25 -33.64 -38.77
CA SER A 265 18.32 -34.18 -37.77
C SER A 265 18.62 -35.65 -37.48
N SER A 266 18.59 -36.02 -36.19
CA SER A 266 18.64 -37.41 -35.75
C SER A 266 17.32 -38.16 -35.95
N ASP A 267 16.21 -37.44 -36.19
CA ASP A 267 14.86 -37.98 -36.31
C ASP A 267 14.13 -37.30 -37.48
N ILE A 268 14.72 -37.49 -38.67
CA ILE A 268 14.39 -36.77 -39.91
C ILE A 268 12.89 -36.76 -40.19
N LEU A 269 12.22 -37.92 -40.11
CA LEU A 269 10.79 -38.02 -40.43
C LEU A 269 9.93 -37.18 -39.49
N ARG A 270 10.24 -37.17 -38.20
CA ARG A 270 9.47 -36.41 -37.21
C ARG A 270 9.65 -34.92 -37.44
N ASP A 271 10.89 -34.46 -37.55
CA ASP A 271 11.20 -33.04 -37.65
C ASP A 271 10.73 -32.45 -38.99
N LEU A 272 10.84 -33.22 -40.09
CA LEU A 272 10.27 -32.86 -41.39
C LEU A 272 8.75 -32.77 -41.33
N THR A 273 8.09 -33.74 -40.71
CA THR A 273 6.62 -33.75 -40.56
C THR A 273 6.14 -32.54 -39.76
N ILE A 274 6.80 -32.25 -38.62
CA ILE A 274 6.50 -31.09 -37.79
C ILE A 274 6.65 -29.79 -38.60
N PHE A 275 7.73 -29.65 -39.36
CA PHE A 275 7.98 -28.47 -40.19
C PHE A 275 6.95 -28.30 -41.31
N LEU A 276 6.62 -29.38 -42.03
CA LEU A 276 5.60 -29.36 -43.08
C LEU A 276 4.21 -29.02 -42.53
N ILE A 277 3.85 -29.56 -41.37
CA ILE A 277 2.60 -29.18 -40.69
C ILE A 277 2.60 -27.69 -40.36
N MET A 278 3.70 -27.13 -39.84
CA MET A 278 3.79 -25.68 -39.55
C MET A 278 3.60 -24.81 -40.80
N ILE A 279 4.14 -25.23 -41.96
CA ILE A 279 3.98 -24.52 -43.23
C ILE A 279 2.54 -24.59 -43.72
N GLU A 280 1.96 -25.79 -43.73
CA GLU A 280 0.64 -26.03 -44.31
C GLU A 280 -0.48 -25.40 -43.46
N THR A 281 -0.40 -25.49 -42.13
CA THR A 281 -1.46 -25.02 -41.24
C THR A 281 -1.25 -23.60 -40.74
N GLY A 282 -0.01 -23.09 -40.80
CA GLY A 282 0.35 -21.83 -40.14
C GLY A 282 0.20 -21.87 -38.61
N CYS A 283 0.07 -23.06 -38.01
CA CYS A 283 -0.09 -23.21 -36.56
C CYS A 283 1.15 -22.71 -35.82
N ARG A 284 0.95 -22.15 -34.63
CA ARG A 284 2.07 -21.80 -33.75
C ARG A 284 2.74 -23.07 -33.25
N SER A 285 4.05 -23.02 -33.05
CA SER A 285 4.82 -24.15 -32.51
C SER A 285 4.28 -24.69 -31.17
N ILE A 286 3.62 -23.86 -30.35
CA ILE A 286 3.00 -24.30 -29.09
C ILE A 286 1.70 -25.11 -29.26
N GLU A 287 1.03 -24.97 -30.40
CA GLU A 287 -0.21 -25.67 -30.74
C GLU A 287 0.07 -27.11 -31.24
N ASN A 288 1.30 -27.37 -31.72
CA ASN A 288 1.75 -28.67 -32.23
C ASN A 288 2.49 -29.52 -31.16
N ARG A 289 2.15 -29.38 -29.87
CA ARG A 289 2.69 -30.28 -28.83
C ARG A 289 2.07 -31.67 -28.97
N PHE A 290 2.75 -32.52 -29.72
CA PHE A 290 2.55 -33.98 -29.75
C PHE A 290 3.58 -34.66 -28.85
#